data_AF-A0A3B8I1M0-F1
#
_entry.id   AF-A0A3B8I1M0-F1
#
_cell.length_a   1.000
_cell.length_b   1.000
_cell.length_c   1.000
_cell.angle_alpha   90.00
_cell.angle_beta   90.00
_cell.angle_gamma   90.00
#
_symmetry.space_group_name_H-M   'P 1'
#
loop_
_entity.id
_entity.type
_entity.pdbx_description
1 polymer ?
#
loop_
_entity_poly.entity_id
_entity_poly.type
_entity_poly.pdbx_seq_one_letter_code
_entity_poly.pdbx_strand_id
1 'polypeptide(L)'
;PVGLWVDSSKDLDWILHQKAQGAEPYVVHITKSMQGFIGSHLNRERTKGGLGFQAHLWGKQNLQYANFAQQQGLPYVHVQYEDFVTQPETVLKRIAAFLDEKHRPQAPYWERDMHFVKGNPAAAVAFQPSLAEKQVGLNADLYSDGGRGLFLDEKWKKLLTGDQVKALYSLPMVKKASEKFGYTLPSEAEKAGNTFLLTLQYRLQTSQHAAYSTPRHAY
;
A
#
# COMPACT_ATOMS: atom_id res chain seq x y z
N PRO A 1 22.99 5.63 -20.39
CA PRO A 1 21.76 5.90 -19.62
C PRO A 1 21.92 5.39 -18.19
N VAL A 2 21.87 6.29 -17.20
CA VAL A 2 21.78 5.90 -15.80
C VAL A 2 20.36 5.36 -15.60
N GLY A 3 20.21 4.06 -15.37
CA GLY A 3 18.90 3.46 -15.15
C GLY A 3 18.36 3.86 -13.78
N LEU A 4 17.04 4.06 -13.67
CA LEU A 4 16.36 4.18 -12.37
C LEU A 4 16.15 2.77 -11.81
N TRP A 5 16.76 2.48 -10.66
CA TRP A 5 16.59 1.21 -9.96
C TRP A 5 15.53 1.39 -8.87
N VAL A 6 14.47 0.59 -8.94
CA VAL A 6 13.38 0.63 -7.96
C VAL A 6 13.50 -0.60 -7.07
N ASP A 7 13.61 -0.37 -5.77
CA ASP A 7 13.52 -1.40 -4.75
C ASP A 7 12.39 -1.09 -3.78
N SER A 8 11.69 -2.14 -3.34
CA SER A 8 10.60 -2.07 -2.36
C SER A 8 10.99 -2.64 -1.00
N SER A 9 12.30 -2.85 -0.79
CA SER A 9 12.83 -3.36 0.46
C SER A 9 12.46 -2.47 1.64
N LYS A 10 12.22 -3.14 2.77
CA LYS A 10 12.05 -2.53 4.09
C LYS A 10 13.39 -2.45 4.85
N ASP A 11 14.47 -2.86 4.19
CA ASP A 11 15.82 -2.89 4.72
C ASP A 11 16.51 -1.55 4.48
N LEU A 12 16.75 -0.82 5.56
CA LEU A 12 17.42 0.47 5.51
C LEU A 12 18.91 0.34 5.23
N ASP A 13 19.53 -0.77 5.62
CA ASP A 13 20.97 -0.99 5.43
C ASP A 13 21.27 -1.19 3.95
N TRP A 14 20.34 -1.76 3.19
CA TRP A 14 20.43 -1.84 1.74
C TRP A 14 20.52 -0.45 1.08
N ILE A 15 19.74 0.53 1.54
CA ILE A 15 19.78 1.90 1.01
C ILE A 15 21.17 2.52 1.28
N LEU A 16 21.72 2.31 2.48
CA LEU A 16 23.06 2.78 2.82
C LEU A 16 24.14 2.11 1.95
N HIS A 17 23.99 0.80 1.72
CA HIS A 17 24.90 0.05 0.85
C HIS A 17 24.91 0.60 -0.57
N GLN A 18 23.74 0.85 -1.16
CA GLN A 18 23.63 1.45 -2.49
C GLN A 18 24.24 2.86 -2.54
N LYS A 19 23.98 3.69 -1.53
CA LYS A 19 24.60 5.02 -1.41
C LYS A 19 26.12 4.94 -1.33
N ALA A 20 26.67 3.97 -0.59
CA ALA A 20 28.12 3.76 -0.50
C ALA A 20 28.75 3.31 -1.82
N GLN A 21 27.97 2.75 -2.75
CA GLN A 21 28.38 2.42 -4.12
C GLN A 21 28.22 3.60 -5.10
N GLY A 22 27.85 4.80 -4.61
CA GLY A 22 27.71 6.00 -5.42
C GLY A 22 26.31 6.24 -5.97
N ALA A 23 25.29 5.49 -5.53
CA ALA A 23 23.90 5.78 -5.89
C ALA A 23 23.38 7.04 -5.16
N GLU A 24 22.43 7.72 -5.81
CA GLU A 24 21.68 8.85 -5.23
C GLU A 24 20.23 8.42 -4.98
N PRO A 25 19.94 7.78 -3.83
CA PRO A 25 18.63 7.17 -3.61
C PRO A 25 17.55 8.22 -3.28
N TYR A 26 16.37 8.02 -3.86
CA TYR A 26 15.13 8.70 -3.52
C TYR A 26 14.26 7.78 -2.67
N VAL A 27 13.63 8.31 -1.62
CA VAL A 27 12.78 7.54 -0.71
C VAL A 27 11.31 7.85 -0.95
N VAL A 28 10.57 6.91 -1.52
CA VAL A 28 9.10 6.93 -1.59
C VAL A 28 8.55 6.04 -0.46
N HIS A 29 8.15 6.67 0.65
CA HIS A 29 7.65 5.94 1.81
C HIS A 29 6.12 5.82 1.76
N ILE A 30 5.67 4.63 1.39
CA ILE A 30 4.24 4.28 1.37
C ILE A 30 3.84 3.70 2.73
N THR A 31 2.85 4.32 3.34
CA THR A 31 2.25 3.85 4.59
C THR A 31 0.83 3.38 4.33
N LYS A 32 0.33 2.44 5.14
CA LYS A 32 -1.09 2.07 5.22
C LYS A 32 -1.61 2.45 6.60
N SER A 33 -2.89 2.74 6.72
CA SER A 33 -3.54 2.94 8.03
C SER A 33 -3.24 1.80 9.01
N MET A 34 -3.17 2.12 10.31
CA MET A 34 -2.80 1.18 11.37
C MET A 34 -3.72 -0.06 11.39
N GLN A 35 -5.03 0.16 11.32
CA GLN A 35 -6.04 -0.90 11.23
C GLN A 35 -5.89 -1.72 9.95
N GLY A 36 -5.60 -1.07 8.81
CA GLY A 36 -5.34 -1.75 7.54
C GLY A 36 -4.09 -2.63 7.58
N PHE A 37 -3.04 -2.20 8.28
CA PHE A 37 -1.82 -2.98 8.52
C PHE A 37 -2.09 -4.18 9.43
N ILE A 38 -2.80 -3.99 10.53
CA ILE A 38 -3.13 -5.06 11.50
C ILE A 38 -4.07 -6.08 10.86
N GLY A 39 -5.09 -5.64 10.11
CA GLY A 39 -5.98 -6.54 9.36
C GLY A 39 -5.19 -7.45 8.41
N SER A 40 -4.17 -6.91 7.74
CA SER A 40 -3.29 -7.73 6.90
C SER A 40 -2.39 -8.69 7.70
N HIS A 41 -2.01 -8.37 8.94
CA HIS A 41 -1.17 -9.24 9.77
C HIS A 41 -1.98 -10.36 10.44
N LEU A 42 -3.17 -10.05 10.94
CA LEU A 42 -4.12 -11.00 11.50
C LEU A 42 -4.48 -12.07 10.47
N ASN A 43 -4.78 -11.67 9.24
CA ASN A 43 -5.14 -12.60 8.17
C ASN A 43 -4.00 -13.54 7.73
N ARG A 44 -2.76 -13.29 8.16
CA ARG A 44 -1.60 -14.13 7.83
C ARG A 44 -1.12 -14.96 9.02
N GLU A 45 -1.89 -14.97 10.12
CA GLU A 45 -1.52 -15.61 11.40
C GLU A 45 -0.18 -15.10 11.97
N ARG A 46 0.22 -13.87 11.59
CA ARG A 46 1.53 -13.31 11.96
C ARG A 46 1.51 -12.56 13.29
N THR A 47 0.43 -12.63 14.06
CA THR A 47 0.26 -11.84 15.28
C THR A 47 0.86 -12.47 16.52
N LYS A 48 2.15 -12.81 16.45
CA LYS A 48 2.93 -12.96 17.69
C LYS A 48 2.90 -11.62 18.43
N GLY A 49 2.54 -11.63 19.72
CA GLY A 49 2.52 -10.44 20.58
C GLY A 49 1.19 -9.66 20.70
N GLY A 50 0.11 -10.06 20.01
CA GLY A 50 -1.21 -9.41 20.13
C GLY A 50 -1.35 -8.04 19.44
N LEU A 51 -2.55 -7.46 19.49
CA LEU A 51 -2.89 -6.25 18.71
C LEU A 51 -2.05 -5.02 19.09
N GLY A 52 -1.86 -4.77 20.39
CA GLY A 52 -1.10 -3.62 20.87
C GLY A 52 0.36 -3.65 20.43
N PHE A 53 0.98 -4.83 20.43
CA PHE A 53 2.34 -5.01 19.92
C PHE A 53 2.43 -4.71 18.42
N GLN A 54 1.48 -5.22 17.62
CA GLN A 54 1.45 -4.97 16.17
C GLN A 54 1.23 -3.48 15.85
N ALA A 55 0.36 -2.81 16.61
CA ALA A 55 0.14 -1.37 16.48
C ALA A 55 1.38 -0.55 16.87
N HIS A 56 2.06 -0.93 17.96
CA HIS A 56 3.33 -0.34 18.34
C HIS A 56 4.39 -0.52 17.24
N LEU A 57 4.50 -1.74 16.70
CA LEU A 57 5.44 -2.05 15.61
C LEU A 57 5.17 -1.21 14.37
N TRP A 58 3.89 -1.08 13.97
CA TRP A 58 3.48 -0.18 12.88
C TRP A 58 3.95 1.26 13.14
N GLY A 59 3.66 1.83 14.30
CA GLY A 59 4.05 3.20 14.61
C GLY A 59 5.57 3.39 14.62
N LYS A 60 6.28 2.46 15.28
CA LYS A 60 7.75 2.47 15.39
C LYS A 60 8.42 2.38 14.02
N GLN A 61 8.04 1.42 13.17
CA GLN A 61 8.66 1.20 11.86
C GLN A 61 8.47 2.40 10.92
N ASN A 62 7.24 2.91 10.80
CA ASN A 62 6.99 4.04 9.90
C ASN A 62 7.76 5.29 10.36
N LEU A 63 7.83 5.55 11.68
CA LEU A 63 8.64 6.65 12.20
C LEU A 63 10.14 6.42 11.97
N GLN A 64 10.63 5.19 12.12
CA GLN A 64 12.02 4.84 11.85
C GLN A 64 12.38 5.12 10.38
N TYR A 65 11.54 4.75 9.41
CA TYR A 65 11.79 5.00 8.00
C TYR A 65 11.86 6.49 7.66
N ALA A 66 10.91 7.28 8.17
CA ALA A 66 10.92 8.72 7.95
C ALA A 66 12.13 9.41 8.63
N ASN A 67 12.45 9.01 9.86
CA ASN A 67 13.61 9.56 10.57
C ASN A 67 14.92 9.18 9.89
N PHE A 68 15.04 7.95 9.39
CA PHE A 68 16.21 7.49 8.64
C PHE A 68 16.45 8.35 7.40
N ALA A 69 15.44 8.56 6.56
CA ALA A 69 15.59 9.38 5.36
C ALA A 69 16.05 10.81 5.70
N GLN A 70 15.45 11.40 6.75
CA GLN A 70 15.85 12.72 7.25
C GLN A 70 17.31 12.74 7.76
N GLN A 71 17.70 11.77 8.60
CA GLN A 71 19.05 11.67 9.18
C GLN A 71 20.12 11.46 8.10
N GLN A 72 19.79 10.73 7.05
CA GLN A 72 20.69 10.44 5.93
C GLN A 72 20.70 11.52 4.85
N GLY A 73 19.90 12.59 5.02
CA GLY A 73 19.77 13.68 4.05
C GLY A 73 19.22 13.23 2.69
N LEU A 74 18.37 12.20 2.68
CA LEU A 74 17.83 11.64 1.45
C LEU A 74 16.58 12.40 1.00
N PRO A 75 16.40 12.66 -0.31
CA PRO A 75 15.12 13.08 -0.84
C PRO A 75 14.01 12.12 -0.39
N TYR A 76 12.92 12.67 0.16
CA TYR A 76 11.86 11.89 0.78
C TYR A 76 10.48 12.40 0.39
N VAL A 77 9.61 11.49 -0.06
CA VAL A 77 8.18 11.73 -0.22
C VAL A 77 7.38 10.67 0.52
N HIS A 78 6.32 11.12 1.21
CA HIS A 78 5.37 10.24 1.87
C HIS A 78 4.11 10.05 1.01
N VAL A 79 3.57 8.84 1.02
CA VAL A 79 2.34 8.47 0.32
C VAL A 79 1.47 7.62 1.25
N GLN A 80 0.18 7.96 1.35
CA GLN A 80 -0.80 7.05 1.95
C GLN A 80 -1.25 6.04 0.89
N TYR A 81 -1.29 4.76 1.26
CA TYR A 81 -1.80 3.69 0.41
C TYR A 81 -3.25 3.96 0.01
N GLU A 82 -4.04 4.49 0.94
CA GLU A 82 -5.43 4.88 0.74
C GLU A 82 -5.57 5.91 -0.39
N ASP A 83 -4.73 6.96 -0.40
CA ASP A 83 -4.67 7.94 -1.48
C ASP A 83 -4.20 7.31 -2.79
N PHE A 84 -3.18 6.46 -2.74
CA PHE A 84 -2.65 5.82 -3.95
C PHE A 84 -3.69 4.93 -4.63
N VAL A 85 -4.48 4.19 -3.86
CA VAL A 85 -5.52 3.32 -4.39
C VAL A 85 -6.71 4.12 -4.92
N THR A 86 -7.12 5.18 -4.20
CA THR A 86 -8.33 5.94 -4.55
C THR A 86 -8.09 7.04 -5.58
N GLN A 87 -6.86 7.55 -5.67
CA GLN A 87 -6.45 8.66 -6.54
C GLN A 87 -5.07 8.39 -7.18
N PRO A 88 -4.90 7.26 -7.88
CA PRO A 88 -3.60 6.81 -8.38
C PRO A 88 -2.92 7.83 -9.29
N GLU A 89 -3.65 8.44 -10.23
CA GLU A 89 -3.09 9.43 -11.15
C GLU A 89 -2.53 10.67 -10.44
N THR A 90 -3.24 11.16 -9.41
CA THR A 90 -2.78 12.31 -8.61
C THR A 90 -1.51 11.96 -7.84
N VAL A 91 -1.49 10.79 -7.20
CA VAL A 91 -0.32 10.34 -6.43
C VAL A 91 0.87 10.05 -7.34
N LEU A 92 0.66 9.41 -8.49
CA LEU A 92 1.72 9.11 -9.46
C LEU A 92 2.32 10.39 -10.06
N LYS A 93 1.51 11.39 -10.38
CA LYS A 93 2.02 12.71 -10.81
C LYS A 93 2.91 13.36 -9.74
N ARG A 94 2.51 13.26 -8.47
CA ARG A 94 3.31 13.78 -7.34
C ARG A 94 4.64 13.03 -7.21
N ILE A 95 4.64 11.70 -7.33
CA ILE A 95 5.86 10.89 -7.28
C ILE A 95 6.77 11.20 -8.48
N ALA A 96 6.22 11.30 -9.69
CA ALA A 96 6.99 11.64 -10.88
C ALA A 96 7.67 13.01 -10.74
N ALA A 97 6.94 14.02 -10.29
CA ALA A 97 7.51 15.35 -10.01
C ALA A 97 8.59 15.30 -8.92
N PHE A 98 8.43 14.48 -7.88
CA PHE A 98 9.43 14.29 -6.84
C PHE A 98 10.73 13.64 -7.36
N LEU A 99 10.62 12.77 -8.37
CA LEU A 99 11.76 12.11 -9.02
C LEU A 99 12.37 12.93 -10.16
N ASP A 100 11.91 14.17 -10.38
CA ASP A 100 12.23 15.00 -11.55
C ASP A 100 11.95 14.29 -12.90
N GLU A 101 10.92 13.45 -12.92
CA GLU A 101 10.51 12.67 -14.08
C GLU A 101 9.20 13.20 -14.66
N LYS A 102 9.09 13.15 -16.00
CA LYS A 102 7.85 13.53 -16.67
C LYS A 102 6.79 12.44 -16.46
N HIS A 103 5.69 12.77 -15.79
CA HIS A 103 4.52 11.87 -15.72
C HIS A 103 4.03 11.56 -17.14
N ARG A 104 3.91 10.26 -17.44
CA ARG A 104 3.29 9.77 -18.66
C ARG A 104 2.11 8.92 -18.22
N PRO A 105 0.89 9.13 -18.74
CA PRO A 105 -0.20 8.18 -18.53
C PRO A 105 0.27 6.79 -18.92
N GLN A 106 0.10 5.83 -18.02
CA GLN A 106 0.64 4.49 -18.17
C GLN A 106 -0.52 3.51 -18.25
N ALA A 107 -0.44 2.54 -19.16
CA ALA A 107 -1.29 1.36 -19.07
C ALA A 107 -1.19 0.76 -17.67
N PRO A 108 -2.28 0.19 -17.13
CA PRO A 108 -2.28 -0.45 -15.81
C PRO A 108 -1.10 -1.39 -15.60
N TYR A 109 -0.62 -1.50 -14.36
CA TYR A 109 0.62 -2.23 -14.08
C TYR A 109 0.54 -3.70 -14.52
N TRP A 110 -0.63 -4.33 -14.47
CA TRP A 110 -0.85 -5.72 -14.87
C TRP A 110 -0.86 -5.95 -16.40
N GLU A 111 -0.83 -4.88 -17.20
CA GLU A 111 -0.75 -4.95 -18.67
C GLU A 111 0.68 -4.76 -19.19
N ARG A 112 1.65 -4.57 -18.30
CA ARG A 112 3.04 -4.29 -18.68
C ARG A 112 3.91 -5.51 -18.57
N ASP A 113 4.94 -5.54 -19.41
CA ASP A 113 6.07 -6.43 -19.20
C ASP A 113 6.80 -5.95 -17.94
N MET A 114 6.79 -6.81 -16.92
CA MET A 114 7.33 -6.51 -15.61
C MET A 114 8.44 -7.50 -15.30
N HIS A 115 9.38 -7.12 -14.45
CA HIS A 115 10.30 -8.09 -13.86
C HIS A 115 9.71 -8.65 -12.58
N PHE A 116 9.93 -9.94 -12.33
CA PHE A 116 9.50 -10.58 -11.11
C PHE A 116 10.18 -9.96 -9.89
N VAL A 117 9.39 -9.34 -9.02
CA VAL A 117 9.86 -8.84 -7.72
C VAL A 117 9.61 -9.92 -6.67
N LYS A 118 10.67 -10.66 -6.32
CA LYS A 118 10.62 -11.72 -5.31
C LYS A 118 10.13 -11.17 -3.95
N GLY A 119 9.26 -11.90 -3.29
CA GLY A 119 8.78 -11.56 -1.94
C GLY A 119 7.42 -10.85 -1.87
N ASN A 120 6.83 -10.49 -3.02
CA ASN A 120 5.45 -10.04 -3.10
C ASN A 120 4.56 -11.12 -3.77
N PRO A 121 3.76 -11.90 -3.00
CA PRO A 121 2.85 -12.89 -3.57
C PRO A 121 1.89 -12.31 -4.62
N ALA A 122 1.47 -11.04 -4.47
CA ALA A 122 0.59 -10.37 -5.42
C ALA A 122 1.25 -10.23 -6.80
N ALA A 123 2.50 -9.77 -6.80
CA ALA A 123 3.29 -9.66 -8.02
C ALA A 123 3.59 -11.04 -8.59
N ALA A 124 3.88 -12.03 -7.74
CA ALA A 124 4.17 -13.39 -8.16
C ALA A 124 3.01 -14.04 -8.93
N VAL A 125 1.77 -13.81 -8.51
CA VAL A 125 0.59 -14.33 -9.23
C VAL A 125 0.48 -13.77 -10.65
N ALA A 126 0.87 -12.52 -10.89
CA ALA A 126 0.84 -11.95 -12.24
C ALA A 126 1.75 -12.70 -13.22
N PHE A 127 2.86 -13.28 -12.73
CA PHE A 127 3.78 -14.09 -13.53
C PHE A 127 3.46 -15.58 -13.53
N GLN A 128 2.91 -16.08 -12.42
CA GLN A 128 2.57 -17.49 -12.25
C GLN A 128 1.15 -17.59 -11.66
N PRO A 129 0.11 -17.54 -12.50
CA PRO A 129 -1.28 -17.53 -12.05
C PRO A 129 -1.66 -18.72 -11.16
N SER A 130 -1.02 -19.88 -11.34
CA SER A 130 -1.23 -21.06 -10.48
C SER A 130 -0.84 -20.85 -9.01
N LEU A 131 -0.11 -19.77 -8.67
CA LEU A 131 0.15 -19.39 -7.28
C LEU A 131 -1.08 -18.76 -6.60
N ALA A 132 -2.06 -18.26 -7.37
CA ALA A 132 -3.32 -17.75 -6.84
C ALA A 132 -4.11 -18.87 -6.13
N GLU A 133 -4.11 -20.07 -6.70
CA GLU A 133 -4.80 -21.25 -6.17
C GLU A 133 -4.26 -21.69 -4.79
N LYS A 134 -3.02 -21.29 -4.46
CA LYS A 134 -2.39 -21.56 -3.16
C LYS A 134 -2.75 -20.52 -2.11
N GLN A 135 -3.45 -19.44 -2.48
CA GLN A 135 -3.89 -18.40 -1.55
C GLN A 135 -5.24 -18.81 -0.95
N VAL A 136 -5.32 -18.88 0.38
CA VAL A 136 -6.53 -19.27 1.11
C VAL A 136 -7.10 -18.10 1.92
N GLY A 137 -8.38 -18.21 2.32
CA GLY A 137 -9.05 -17.24 3.18
C GLY A 137 -9.23 -15.87 2.53
N LEU A 138 -9.16 -14.78 3.31
CA LEU A 138 -9.41 -13.41 2.83
C LEU A 138 -8.35 -12.88 1.85
N ASN A 139 -7.39 -13.69 1.43
CA ASN A 139 -6.41 -13.36 0.40
C ASN A 139 -6.74 -13.97 -0.97
N ALA A 140 -7.61 -15.00 -1.05
CA ALA A 140 -7.96 -15.65 -2.31
C ALA A 140 -8.57 -14.65 -3.30
N ASP A 141 -9.50 -13.81 -2.83
CA ASP A 141 -10.16 -12.80 -3.67
C ASP A 141 -9.20 -11.69 -4.12
N LEU A 142 -8.18 -11.37 -3.30
CA LEU A 142 -7.21 -10.33 -3.64
C LEU A 142 -6.22 -10.75 -4.72
N TYR A 143 -5.95 -12.05 -4.80
CA TYR A 143 -4.92 -12.61 -5.67
C TYR A 143 -5.50 -13.46 -6.79
N SER A 144 -6.82 -13.47 -6.97
CA SER A 144 -7.49 -14.00 -8.17
C SER A 144 -7.68 -12.88 -9.20
N ASP A 145 -8.75 -12.92 -10.01
CA ASP A 145 -9.04 -11.88 -11.03
C ASP A 145 -9.12 -10.46 -10.44
N GLY A 146 -9.38 -10.33 -9.13
CA GLY A 146 -9.35 -9.06 -8.39
C GLY A 146 -7.96 -8.42 -8.28
N GLY A 147 -6.88 -9.17 -8.53
CA GLY A 147 -5.50 -8.66 -8.55
C GLY A 147 -5.18 -7.79 -9.78
N ARG A 148 -6.10 -7.67 -10.75
CA ARG A 148 -6.01 -6.79 -11.91
C ARG A 148 -6.83 -5.52 -11.70
N GLY A 149 -6.61 -4.86 -10.57
CA GLY A 149 -7.35 -3.69 -10.16
C GLY A 149 -6.72 -2.96 -8.98
N LEU A 150 -7.14 -1.71 -8.78
CA LEU A 150 -6.89 -1.01 -7.54
C LEU A 150 -8.10 -1.20 -6.63
N PHE A 151 -7.88 -1.77 -5.46
CA PHE A 151 -8.91 -1.94 -4.44
C PHE A 151 -8.39 -1.49 -3.09
N LEU A 152 -9.28 -0.92 -2.29
CA LEU A 152 -8.97 -0.51 -0.94
C LEU A 152 -9.13 -1.71 -0.01
N ASP A 153 -8.02 -2.19 0.55
CA ASP A 153 -8.05 -3.34 1.48
C ASP A 153 -8.57 -2.93 2.87
N GLU A 154 -9.89 -3.06 3.04
CA GLU A 154 -10.64 -2.78 4.26
C GLU A 154 -10.99 -4.02 5.10
N LYS A 155 -10.27 -5.14 4.95
CA LYS A 155 -10.55 -6.38 5.72
C LYS A 155 -10.61 -6.18 7.22
N TRP A 156 -9.90 -5.17 7.73
CA TRP A 156 -9.89 -4.80 9.13
C TRP A 156 -11.31 -4.54 9.68
N LYS A 157 -12.26 -4.06 8.86
CA LYS A 157 -13.66 -3.85 9.26
C LYS A 157 -14.37 -5.14 9.69
N LYS A 158 -13.92 -6.30 9.20
CA LYS A 158 -14.44 -7.62 9.56
C LYS A 158 -13.67 -8.26 10.73
N LEU A 159 -12.49 -7.73 11.06
CA LEU A 159 -11.54 -8.35 12.00
C LEU A 159 -11.39 -7.57 13.32
N LEU A 160 -11.70 -6.28 13.30
CA LEU A 160 -11.54 -5.37 14.43
C LEU A 160 -12.85 -4.68 14.73
N THR A 161 -13.21 -4.62 16.01
CA THR A 161 -14.32 -3.80 16.52
C THR A 161 -13.90 -2.33 16.58
N GLY A 162 -14.89 -1.43 16.60
CA GLY A 162 -14.64 0.01 16.75
C GLY A 162 -13.86 0.35 18.03
N ASP A 163 -14.17 -0.31 19.15
CA ASP A 163 -13.48 -0.10 20.42
C ASP A 163 -12.03 -0.57 20.39
N GLN A 164 -11.74 -1.68 19.71
CA GLN A 164 -10.36 -2.12 19.49
C GLN A 164 -9.58 -1.09 18.67
N VAL A 165 -10.15 -0.58 17.58
CA VAL A 165 -9.48 0.46 16.76
C VAL A 165 -9.23 1.71 17.61
N LYS A 166 -10.23 2.19 18.35
CA LYS A 166 -10.10 3.35 19.25
C LYS A 166 -9.01 3.15 20.31
N ALA A 167 -8.97 1.99 20.95
CA ALA A 167 -7.95 1.67 21.95
C ALA A 167 -6.54 1.69 21.33
N LEU A 168 -6.37 1.13 20.13
CA LEU A 168 -5.07 1.11 19.45
C LEU A 168 -4.58 2.51 19.04
N TYR A 169 -5.49 3.40 18.60
CA TYR A 169 -5.14 4.80 18.30
C TYR A 169 -4.69 5.59 19.54
N SER A 170 -5.07 5.16 20.75
CA SER A 170 -4.63 5.79 21.99
C SER A 170 -3.18 5.47 22.37
N LEU A 171 -2.56 4.47 21.74
CA LEU A 171 -1.18 4.09 22.02
C LEU A 171 -0.22 5.22 21.59
N PRO A 172 0.75 5.63 22.44
CA PRO A 172 1.61 6.79 22.15
C PRO A 172 2.32 6.72 20.80
N MET A 173 2.83 5.54 20.43
CA MET A 173 3.52 5.37 19.16
C MET A 173 2.59 5.45 17.95
N VAL A 174 1.36 4.96 18.08
CA VAL A 174 0.35 5.01 17.02
C VAL A 174 -0.10 6.45 16.83
N LYS A 175 -0.37 7.17 17.92
CA LYS A 175 -0.76 8.58 17.89
C LYS A 175 0.29 9.43 17.17
N LYS A 176 1.56 9.33 17.59
CA LYS A 176 2.68 10.07 16.98
C LYS A 176 2.85 9.78 15.49
N ALA A 177 2.76 8.50 15.10
CA ALA A 177 2.85 8.12 13.70
C ALA A 177 1.63 8.60 12.89
N SER A 178 0.43 8.48 13.45
CA SER A 178 -0.81 8.91 12.79
C SER A 178 -0.81 10.41 12.53
N GLU A 179 -0.41 11.23 13.52
CA GLU A 179 -0.24 12.67 13.37
C GLU A 179 0.79 13.01 12.28
N LYS A 180 1.97 12.36 12.29
CA LYS A 180 3.02 12.60 11.29
C LYS A 180 2.58 12.26 9.86
N PHE A 181 1.82 11.19 9.71
CA PHE A 181 1.46 10.65 8.39
C PHE A 181 0.04 10.98 7.95
N GLY A 182 -0.69 11.83 8.70
CA GLY A 182 -2.02 12.29 8.34
C GLY A 182 -3.13 11.25 8.46
N TYR A 183 -3.00 10.28 9.37
CA TYR A 183 -4.07 9.34 9.69
C TYR A 183 -4.91 9.85 10.86
N THR A 184 -6.23 9.74 10.73
CA THR A 184 -7.20 10.06 11.80
C THR A 184 -7.96 8.81 12.22
N LEU A 185 -8.65 8.89 13.36
CA LEU A 185 -9.52 7.80 13.82
C LEU A 185 -10.71 7.66 12.83
N PRO A 186 -11.05 6.45 12.34
CA PRO A 186 -12.07 6.29 11.31
C PRO A 186 -13.44 6.90 11.64
N SER A 187 -13.91 6.84 12.88
CA SER A 187 -15.20 7.43 13.29
C SER A 187 -15.20 8.96 13.28
N GLU A 188 -14.03 9.60 13.32
CA GLU A 188 -13.88 11.04 13.11
C GLU A 188 -13.83 11.35 11.60
N ALA A 189 -13.21 10.50 10.79
CA ALA A 189 -13.16 10.65 9.33
C ALA A 189 -14.54 10.50 8.66
N GLU A 190 -15.38 9.58 9.15
CA GLU A 190 -16.76 9.40 8.66
C GLU A 190 -17.66 10.58 9.05
N LYS A 191 -17.45 11.19 10.23
CA LYS A 191 -18.18 12.38 10.69
C LYS A 191 -17.70 13.67 10.04
N ALA A 192 -16.42 13.76 9.67
CA ALA A 192 -15.83 14.93 9.02
C ALA A 192 -16.27 15.12 7.55
N GLY A 193 -17.27 14.37 7.07
CA GLY A 193 -17.79 14.53 5.72
C GLY A 193 -16.82 14.06 4.65
N ASN A 194 -16.03 13.01 4.92
CA ASN A 194 -15.24 12.34 3.88
C ASN A 194 -16.15 11.46 3.02
N THR A 195 -17.16 12.07 2.38
CA THR A 195 -18.16 11.51 1.47
C THR A 195 -17.53 10.88 0.21
N PHE A 196 -16.20 11.02 0.06
CA PHE A 196 -15.42 10.48 -1.03
C PHE A 196 -15.36 8.95 -1.04
N LEU A 197 -15.35 8.29 0.13
CA LEU A 197 -15.25 6.82 0.22
C LEU A 197 -16.52 6.10 -0.24
N LEU A 198 -17.71 6.66 0.00
CA LEU A 198 -18.98 6.09 -0.47
C LEU A 198 -19.16 6.25 -1.99
N THR A 199 -18.60 7.31 -2.58
CA THR A 199 -18.71 7.57 -4.02
C THR A 199 -17.74 6.70 -4.84
N LEU A 200 -16.59 6.31 -4.27
CA LEU A 200 -15.58 5.47 -4.92
C LEU A 200 -15.93 3.98 -4.93
N GLN A 201 -16.56 3.45 -3.88
CA GLN A 201 -17.08 2.07 -3.88
C GLN A 201 -18.10 1.85 -5.02
N TYR A 202 -18.93 2.85 -5.31
CA TYR A 202 -19.92 2.79 -6.40
C TYR A 202 -19.28 2.86 -7.81
N ARG A 203 -18.20 3.64 -7.99
CA ARG A 203 -17.49 3.75 -9.29
C ARG A 203 -16.60 2.54 -9.61
N LEU A 204 -16.00 1.90 -8.61
CA LEU A 204 -15.17 0.71 -8.82
C LEU A 204 -16.01 -0.54 -9.14
N GLN A 205 -17.23 -0.65 -8.61
CA GLN A 205 -18.16 -1.73 -8.95
C GLN A 205 -18.74 -1.58 -10.38
N THR A 206 -18.98 -0.36 -10.83
CA THR A 206 -19.56 -0.10 -12.16
C THR A 206 -18.54 -0.24 -13.30
N SER A 207 -17.26 0.04 -13.07
CA SER A 207 -16.19 -0.17 -14.06
C SER A 207 -15.76 -1.64 -14.20
N GLN A 208 -15.82 -2.43 -13.13
CA GLN A 208 -15.59 -3.88 -13.21
C GLN A 208 -16.66 -4.60 -14.04
N HIS A 209 -17.92 -4.17 -14.00
CA HIS A 209 -18.96 -4.76 -14.85
C HIS A 209 -18.84 -4.42 -16.34
N ALA A 210 -18.25 -3.26 -16.69
CA ALA A 210 -18.09 -2.86 -18.08
C ALA A 210 -16.98 -3.64 -18.82
N ALA A 211 -15.94 -4.10 -18.10
CA ALA A 211 -14.76 -4.72 -18.69
C ALA A 211 -14.88 -6.23 -19.04
N TYR A 212 -15.96 -6.90 -18.65
CA TYR A 212 -16.18 -8.35 -18.91
C TYR A 212 -17.21 -8.65 -20.01
N SER A 213 -17.56 -7.67 -20.85
CA SER A 213 -18.56 -7.81 -21.92
C SER A 213 -17.99 -7.79 -23.35
N THR A 214 -16.73 -8.19 -23.54
CA THR A 214 -16.19 -8.42 -24.90
C THR A 214 -16.45 -9.88 -25.33
N PRO A 215 -17.17 -10.13 -26.44
CA PRO A 215 -17.39 -11.48 -26.93
C PRO A 215 -16.08 -12.05 -27.44
N ARG A 216 -15.70 -13.25 -26.96
CA ARG A 216 -14.68 -14.06 -27.63
C ARG A 216 -15.24 -14.49 -28.99
N HIS A 217 -14.82 -13.84 -30.06
CA HIS A 217 -14.99 -14.39 -31.40
C HIS A 217 -14.14 -15.66 -31.51
N ALA A 218 -14.82 -16.78 -31.75
CA ALA A 218 -14.22 -18.04 -32.12
C ALA A 218 -13.64 -17.92 -33.54
N TYR A 219 -12.38 -18.30 -33.69
CA TYR A 219 -11.79 -18.79 -34.92
C TYR A 219 -11.39 -20.25 -34.69
#